data_AF-A0A972PMY6-F1
#
_entry.id   AF-A0A972PMY6-F1
#
_cell.length_a   1.000
_cell.length_b   1.000
_cell.length_c   1.000
_cell.angle_alpha   90.00
_cell.angle_beta   90.00
_cell.angle_gamma   90.00
#
_symmetry.space_group_name_H-M   'P 1'
#
loop_
_entity.id
_entity.type
_entity.pdbx_description
1 polymer ?
#
loop_
_entity_poly.entity_id
_entity_poly.type
_entity_poly.pdbx_seq_one_letter_code
_entity_poly.pdbx_strand_id
1 'polypeptide(L)'
;MCKKLVCILIIVLLSACARKGEEGGKCLTGGICSQPDLRCARNGTCQKCGIEGRQCCAGSTCSEMLTCTGEGYCEKCGFEGEKCCSSEPRCIGSICGNDEVCRQCGDEGEVCCPGLEVACKRGYCNTQGICVASDCDAQGKCIGCGSPLTPCCAGGRCNEITFCSPENICQPCGSIGEPPCAANSCRGWLRLSEGICDSPFQEGRPEDVSICLRALAGHEDKSRRDWCYWYLAFQTKDPSHCDSVEWQDAKSRCLEGADPEDYSIQTVIDFNTN
;
A
#
# COMPACT_ATOMS: atom_id res chain seq x y z
N MET A 1 68.36 -37.32 -14.37
CA MET A 1 66.98 -36.92 -13.99
C MET A 1 66.91 -35.87 -12.85
N CYS A 2 68.03 -35.38 -12.28
CA CYS A 2 68.00 -34.41 -11.18
C CYS A 2 67.62 -32.96 -11.55
N LYS A 3 67.82 -32.49 -12.78
CA LYS A 3 67.55 -31.08 -13.15
C LYS A 3 66.06 -30.73 -13.23
N LYS A 4 65.18 -31.68 -13.55
CA LYS A 4 63.74 -31.44 -13.68
C LYS A 4 63.01 -31.41 -12.33
N LEU A 5 63.46 -32.19 -11.33
CA LEU A 5 62.88 -32.18 -9.98
C LEU A 5 63.18 -30.87 -9.22
N VAL A 6 64.39 -30.32 -9.39
CA VAL A 6 64.80 -29.08 -8.72
C VAL A 6 64.01 -27.86 -9.24
N CYS A 7 63.74 -27.79 -10.55
CA CYS A 7 62.92 -26.69 -11.10
C CYS A 7 61.47 -26.75 -10.63
N ILE A 8 60.87 -27.94 -10.47
CA ILE A 8 59.49 -28.08 -10.00
C ILE A 8 59.39 -27.71 -8.51
N LEU A 9 60.35 -28.10 -7.68
CA LEU A 9 60.38 -27.71 -6.27
C LEU A 9 60.52 -26.19 -6.08
N ILE A 10 61.33 -25.53 -6.91
CA ILE A 10 61.54 -24.08 -6.88
C ILE A 10 60.28 -23.33 -7.36
N ILE A 11 59.58 -23.83 -8.38
CA ILE A 11 58.33 -23.21 -8.88
C ILE A 11 57.19 -23.34 -7.86
N VAL A 12 57.11 -24.46 -7.14
CA VAL A 12 56.13 -24.67 -6.05
C VAL A 12 56.47 -23.84 -4.80
N LEU A 13 57.76 -23.65 -4.49
CA LEU A 13 58.20 -22.78 -3.39
C LEU A 13 58.04 -21.27 -3.71
N LEU A 14 58.15 -20.86 -4.98
CA LEU A 14 57.93 -19.47 -5.41
C LEU A 14 56.45 -19.08 -5.49
N SER A 15 55.53 -20.04 -5.54
CA SER A 15 54.07 -19.78 -5.62
C SER A 15 53.38 -19.76 -4.24
N ALA A 16 54.09 -20.07 -3.15
CA ALA A 16 53.55 -20.09 -1.79
C ALA A 16 53.75 -18.76 -1.02
N CYS A 17 54.49 -17.80 -1.56
CA CYS A 17 54.67 -16.49 -0.94
C CYS A 17 53.67 -15.50 -1.54
N ALA A 18 52.63 -15.16 -0.78
CA ALA A 18 51.73 -14.07 -1.13
C ALA A 18 52.54 -12.79 -1.40
N ARG A 19 52.28 -12.14 -2.53
CA ARG A 19 53.06 -10.97 -2.96
C ARG A 19 52.81 -9.81 -2.01
N LYS A 20 53.81 -8.95 -1.83
CA LYS A 20 53.68 -7.75 -0.99
C LYS A 20 52.49 -6.91 -1.48
N GLY A 21 51.58 -6.58 -0.57
CA GLY A 21 50.35 -5.82 -0.85
C GLY A 21 49.13 -6.65 -1.24
N GLU A 22 49.27 -7.93 -1.58
CA GLU A 22 48.14 -8.84 -1.85
C GLU A 22 47.64 -9.52 -0.57
N GLU A 23 46.46 -10.15 -0.61
CA GLU A 23 45.90 -10.89 0.53
C GLU A 23 46.89 -11.92 1.08
N GLY A 24 47.15 -11.89 2.39
CA GLY A 24 48.13 -12.75 3.05
C GLY A 24 49.60 -12.32 2.88
N GLY A 25 49.88 -11.34 2.02
CA GLY A 25 51.20 -10.76 1.80
C GLY A 25 51.55 -9.63 2.79
N LYS A 26 52.85 -9.33 2.93
CA LYS A 26 53.31 -8.18 3.74
C LYS A 26 52.75 -6.88 3.19
N CYS A 27 52.43 -5.92 4.07
CA CYS A 27 51.95 -4.61 3.63
C CYS A 27 53.00 -3.83 2.84
N LEU A 28 52.53 -2.92 1.98
CA LEU A 28 53.36 -1.93 1.30
C LEU A 28 53.87 -0.87 2.30
N THR A 29 54.86 -0.09 1.88
CA THR A 29 55.37 1.03 2.67
C THR A 29 54.25 2.01 3.00
N GLY A 30 54.15 2.44 4.26
CA GLY A 30 53.03 3.26 4.73
C GLY A 30 51.82 2.46 5.23
N GLY A 31 51.88 1.13 5.30
CA GLY A 31 50.80 0.29 5.83
C GLY A 31 49.62 0.13 4.87
N ILE A 32 49.88 0.19 3.56
CA ILE A 32 48.87 0.15 2.51
C ILE A 32 48.86 -1.24 1.85
N CYS A 33 47.71 -1.65 1.33
CA CYS A 33 47.54 -2.88 0.54
C CYS A 33 47.16 -2.52 -0.90
N SER A 34 47.39 -3.43 -1.84
CA SER A 34 47.23 -3.17 -3.28
C SER A 34 45.77 -3.07 -3.72
N GLN A 35 44.83 -3.57 -2.92
CA GLN A 35 43.40 -3.59 -3.21
C GLN A 35 42.61 -2.84 -2.12
N PRO A 36 41.49 -2.17 -2.47
CA PRO A 36 40.71 -1.35 -1.54
C PRO A 36 39.94 -2.16 -0.49
N ASP A 37 39.68 -3.44 -0.76
CA ASP A 37 39.07 -4.42 0.17
C ASP A 37 40.11 -5.08 1.09
N LEU A 38 41.37 -4.61 1.06
CA LEU A 38 42.44 -5.07 1.93
C LEU A 38 42.92 -3.96 2.87
N ARG A 39 43.17 -4.32 4.12
CA ARG A 39 43.78 -3.46 5.14
C ARG A 39 45.02 -4.12 5.73
N CYS A 40 46.03 -3.31 6.04
CA CYS A 40 47.19 -3.77 6.76
C CYS A 40 46.84 -4.05 8.23
N ALA A 41 46.83 -5.32 8.61
CA ALA A 41 46.61 -5.72 9.99
C ALA A 41 47.82 -5.38 10.88
N ARG A 42 47.62 -5.40 12.22
CA ARG A 42 48.69 -5.07 13.19
C ARG A 42 49.93 -5.97 13.07
N ASN A 43 49.79 -7.18 12.51
CA ASN A 43 50.89 -8.10 12.24
C ASN A 43 51.67 -7.77 10.95
N GLY A 44 51.31 -6.70 10.25
CA GLY A 44 51.97 -6.22 9.04
C GLY A 44 51.62 -7.03 7.78
N THR A 45 50.48 -7.71 7.77
CA THR A 45 49.97 -8.49 6.64
C THR A 45 48.65 -7.91 6.13
N CYS A 46 48.45 -7.93 4.81
CA CYS A 46 47.22 -7.51 4.17
C CYS A 46 46.10 -8.54 4.39
N GLN A 47 44.98 -8.09 4.95
CA GLN A 47 43.80 -8.92 5.23
C GLN A 47 42.55 -8.24 4.70
N LYS A 48 41.54 -9.05 4.36
CA LYS A 48 40.22 -8.52 3.97
C LYS A 48 39.64 -7.61 5.03
N CYS A 49 39.13 -6.47 4.59
CA CYS A 49 38.41 -5.50 5.38
C CYS A 49 37.02 -5.27 4.76
N GLY A 50 36.16 -4.54 5.46
CA GLY A 50 34.90 -4.06 4.90
C GLY A 50 33.76 -5.07 4.91
N ILE A 51 34.02 -6.35 5.16
CA ILE A 51 32.98 -7.40 5.27
C ILE A 51 32.49 -7.58 6.71
N GLU A 52 31.32 -8.20 6.89
CA GLU A 52 30.67 -8.41 8.20
C GLU A 52 31.64 -9.03 9.23
N GLY A 53 31.69 -8.43 10.42
CA GLY A 53 32.54 -8.86 11.54
C GLY A 53 34.05 -8.60 11.35
N ARG A 54 34.47 -8.01 10.23
CA ARG A 54 35.87 -7.62 9.98
C ARG A 54 36.08 -6.13 10.20
N GLN A 55 37.35 -5.74 10.26
CA GLN A 55 37.71 -4.33 10.38
C GLN A 55 37.21 -3.54 9.18
N CYS A 56 36.80 -2.30 9.41
CA CYS A 56 36.48 -1.37 8.33
C CYS A 56 37.72 -1.11 7.47
N CYS A 57 37.49 -0.89 6.18
CA CYS A 57 38.53 -0.46 5.26
C CYS A 57 38.96 0.98 5.54
N ALA A 58 39.97 1.44 4.81
CA ALA A 58 40.42 2.82 4.88
C ALA A 58 39.25 3.78 4.64
N GLY A 59 39.13 4.83 5.46
CA GLY A 59 38.00 5.77 5.41
C GLY A 59 36.72 5.31 6.12
N SER A 60 36.81 4.28 6.98
CA SER A 60 35.64 3.72 7.69
C SER A 60 34.60 3.10 6.75
N THR A 61 35.06 2.54 5.63
CA THR A 61 34.20 1.96 4.59
C THR A 61 33.94 0.47 4.84
N CYS A 62 32.71 0.05 4.61
CA CYS A 62 32.29 -1.35 4.59
C CYS A 62 31.60 -1.67 3.24
N SER A 63 31.39 -2.96 2.95
CA SER A 63 30.57 -3.41 1.82
C SER A 63 29.13 -2.93 1.97
N GLU A 64 28.32 -3.05 0.91
CA GLU A 64 26.92 -2.64 0.93
C GLU A 64 26.16 -3.24 2.13
N MET A 65 25.22 -2.45 2.69
CA MET A 65 24.41 -2.82 3.86
C MET A 65 25.21 -3.15 5.13
N LEU A 66 26.43 -2.63 5.22
CA LEU A 66 27.24 -2.67 6.43
C LEU A 66 27.64 -1.25 6.83
N THR A 67 27.73 -1.00 8.13
CA THR A 67 28.24 0.24 8.70
C THR A 67 29.46 -0.01 9.57
N CYS A 68 30.38 0.96 9.59
CA CYS A 68 31.56 0.91 10.44
C CYS A 68 31.22 1.37 11.85
N THR A 69 31.37 0.49 12.84
CA THR A 69 31.14 0.83 14.25
C THR A 69 32.22 1.78 14.78
N GLY A 70 31.94 2.42 15.92
CA GLY A 70 32.95 3.20 16.65
C GLY A 70 34.18 2.39 17.08
N GLU A 71 34.06 1.07 17.13
CA GLU A 71 35.16 0.14 17.42
C GLU A 71 35.97 -0.24 16.17
N GLY A 72 35.53 0.18 14.98
CA GLY A 72 36.21 -0.03 13.71
C GLY A 72 35.94 -1.38 13.06
N TYR A 73 34.79 -1.99 13.32
CA TYR A 73 34.33 -3.23 12.69
C TYR A 73 33.05 -3.00 11.86
N CYS A 74 32.85 -3.79 10.82
CA CYS A 74 31.66 -3.71 9.98
C CYS A 74 30.53 -4.58 10.56
N GLU A 75 29.38 -3.97 10.80
CA GLU A 75 28.14 -4.62 11.25
C GLU A 75 27.01 -4.38 10.25
N LYS A 76 26.00 -5.26 10.25
CA LYS A 76 24.79 -5.08 9.44
C LYS A 76 24.06 -3.80 9.82
N CYS A 77 23.51 -3.15 8.80
CA CYS A 77 22.66 -1.98 8.96
C CYS A 77 21.59 -1.97 7.88
N GLY A 78 20.52 -1.23 8.13
CA GLY A 78 19.55 -0.85 7.11
C GLY A 78 18.37 -1.79 6.94
N PHE A 79 18.35 -2.97 7.57
CA PHE A 79 17.13 -3.79 7.66
C PHE A 79 16.36 -3.54 8.95
N GLU A 80 15.09 -3.94 8.99
CA GLU A 80 14.24 -3.81 10.17
C GLU A 80 14.90 -4.39 11.44
N GLY A 81 14.87 -3.61 12.52
CA GLY A 81 15.48 -3.96 13.80
C GLY A 81 17.01 -3.79 13.83
N GLU A 82 17.65 -3.54 12.69
CA GLU A 82 19.07 -3.22 12.61
C GLU A 82 19.30 -1.70 12.78
N LYS A 83 20.55 -1.32 13.02
CA LYS A 83 20.92 0.09 13.05
C LYS A 83 20.73 0.72 11.68
N CYS A 84 20.45 2.02 11.66
CA CYS A 84 20.45 2.78 10.43
C CYS A 84 21.85 2.82 9.81
N CYS A 85 21.93 2.66 8.49
CA CYS A 85 23.18 2.87 7.79
C CYS A 85 23.61 4.34 7.86
N SER A 86 24.92 4.57 7.84
CA SER A 86 25.52 5.91 7.82
C SER A 86 25.50 6.54 6.42
N SER A 87 25.23 5.74 5.40
CA SER A 87 25.04 6.15 4.00
C SER A 87 23.59 5.97 3.58
N GLU A 88 23.16 6.76 2.59
CA GLU A 88 21.84 6.61 1.98
C GLU A 88 21.77 5.42 1.00
N PRO A 89 20.64 4.70 0.90
CA PRO A 89 19.48 4.82 1.80
C PRO A 89 19.81 4.29 3.21
N ARG A 90 19.46 5.04 4.26
CA ARG A 90 19.77 4.63 5.65
C ARG A 90 19.09 3.32 6.06
N CYS A 91 17.93 3.03 5.50
CA CYS A 91 17.14 1.83 5.72
C CYS A 91 16.49 1.38 4.40
N ILE A 92 16.32 0.07 4.20
CA ILE A 92 15.62 -0.52 3.06
C ILE A 92 14.19 -0.85 3.50
N GLY A 93 13.19 -0.29 2.81
CA GLY A 93 11.77 -0.58 3.05
C GLY A 93 11.26 -0.19 4.44
N SER A 94 12.03 0.63 5.17
CA SER A 94 11.80 1.05 6.56
C SER A 94 12.34 2.47 6.75
N ILE A 95 12.05 3.09 7.89
CA ILE A 95 12.57 4.42 8.25
C ILE A 95 13.60 4.31 9.36
N CYS A 96 14.55 5.24 9.36
CA CYS A 96 15.46 5.38 10.49
C CYS A 96 14.76 6.10 11.65
N GLY A 97 14.52 5.40 12.75
CA GLY A 97 13.96 5.96 13.97
C GLY A 97 14.91 6.93 14.67
N ASN A 98 14.37 7.74 15.59
CA ASN A 98 15.19 8.66 16.41
C ASN A 98 16.23 7.95 17.29
N ASP A 99 16.06 6.65 17.53
CA ASP A 99 16.99 5.77 18.23
C ASP A 99 18.05 5.13 17.32
N GLU A 100 18.15 5.57 16.06
CA GLU A 100 19.10 5.08 15.07
C GLU A 100 18.90 3.59 14.73
N VAL A 101 17.65 3.11 14.81
CA VAL A 101 17.21 1.76 14.43
C VAL A 101 16.18 1.84 13.31
N CYS A 102 16.31 0.98 12.31
CA CYS A 102 15.37 0.88 11.21
C CYS A 102 14.07 0.22 11.69
N ARG A 103 12.93 0.86 11.41
CA ARG A 103 11.61 0.38 11.81
C ARG A 103 10.66 0.39 10.63
N GLN A 104 9.74 -0.58 10.62
CA GLN A 104 8.65 -0.59 9.65
C GLN A 104 7.84 0.71 9.73
N CYS A 105 7.34 1.11 8.58
CA CYS A 105 6.49 2.25 8.41
C CYS A 105 5.47 1.94 7.32
N GLY A 106 4.35 2.64 7.40
CA GLY A 106 3.36 2.65 6.34
C GLY A 106 2.28 1.59 6.44
N ASP A 107 2.34 0.64 7.38
CA ASP A 107 1.22 -0.27 7.69
C ASP A 107 0.25 0.35 8.73
N GLU A 108 -0.96 -0.20 8.88
CA GLU A 108 -1.98 0.35 9.77
C GLU A 108 -1.49 0.44 11.23
N GLY A 109 -1.67 1.62 11.84
CA GLY A 109 -1.22 1.90 13.20
C GLY A 109 0.29 2.13 13.34
N GLU A 110 1.06 1.85 12.30
CA GLU A 110 2.48 2.19 12.22
C GLU A 110 2.67 3.67 11.92
N VAL A 111 3.90 4.14 12.14
CA VAL A 111 4.31 5.47 11.73
C VAL A 111 4.30 5.60 10.22
N CYS A 112 3.93 6.77 9.73
CA CYS A 112 4.05 7.10 8.32
C CYS A 112 5.51 7.06 7.86
N CYS A 113 5.74 6.74 6.59
CA CYS A 113 7.05 6.77 5.95
C CYS A 113 7.37 8.19 5.44
N PRO A 114 8.10 9.04 6.20
CA PRO A 114 8.48 10.38 5.75
C PRO A 114 9.35 10.31 4.48
N GLY A 115 9.14 11.26 3.57
CA GLY A 115 9.94 11.40 2.35
C GLY A 115 9.56 10.45 1.21
N LEU A 116 8.58 9.57 1.40
CA LEU A 116 7.98 8.82 0.30
C LEU A 116 6.79 9.58 -0.29
N GLU A 117 6.58 9.45 -1.61
CA GLU A 117 5.40 9.98 -2.30
C GLU A 117 4.10 9.42 -1.72
N VAL A 118 4.17 8.19 -1.19
CA VAL A 118 3.09 7.47 -0.53
C VAL A 118 3.56 7.12 0.89
N ALA A 119 3.14 7.91 1.87
CA ALA A 119 3.58 7.80 3.26
C ALA A 119 3.00 6.56 3.98
N CYS A 120 1.82 6.11 3.57
CA CYS A 120 1.20 4.87 4.02
C CYS A 120 1.06 3.93 2.84
N LYS A 121 1.54 2.69 2.95
CA LYS A 121 1.53 1.71 1.86
C LYS A 121 0.12 1.63 1.29
N ARG A 122 0.01 1.65 -0.05
CA ARG A 122 -1.25 1.73 -0.81
C ARG A 122 -2.33 0.89 -0.15
N GLY A 123 -3.36 1.59 0.32
CA GLY A 123 -4.64 1.12 0.81
C GLY A 123 -4.73 -0.31 1.33
N TYR A 124 -4.94 -0.46 2.64
CA TYR A 124 -5.19 -1.74 3.29
C TYR A 124 -6.42 -2.42 2.65
N CYS A 125 -6.26 -3.67 2.22
CA CYS A 125 -7.36 -4.52 1.83
C CYS A 125 -7.74 -5.40 3.01
N ASN A 126 -9.02 -5.40 3.40
CA ASN A 126 -9.51 -6.33 4.41
C ASN A 126 -9.35 -7.80 3.94
N THR A 127 -9.61 -8.78 4.82
CA THR A 127 -9.53 -10.21 4.47
C THR A 127 -10.46 -10.64 3.33
N GLN A 128 -11.38 -9.76 2.90
CA GLN A 128 -12.28 -9.93 1.78
C GLN A 128 -11.82 -9.22 0.49
N GLY A 129 -10.63 -8.60 0.51
CA GLY A 129 -10.05 -7.92 -0.66
C GLY A 129 -10.58 -6.50 -0.91
N ILE A 130 -11.34 -5.91 0.02
CA ILE A 130 -11.84 -4.54 -0.09
C ILE A 130 -10.75 -3.58 0.38
N CYS A 131 -10.15 -2.87 -0.57
CA CYS A 131 -9.06 -1.93 -0.30
C CYS A 131 -9.60 -0.54 0.05
N VAL A 132 -9.26 -0.02 1.23
CA VAL A 132 -9.58 1.35 1.66
C VAL A 132 -8.38 2.25 1.45
N ALA A 133 -8.59 3.54 1.19
CA ALA A 133 -7.47 4.48 1.17
C ALA A 133 -6.85 4.62 2.57
N SER A 134 -5.58 5.00 2.64
CA SER A 134 -4.86 5.18 3.91
C SER A 134 -4.09 6.49 3.91
N ASP A 135 -4.05 7.16 5.06
CA ASP A 135 -3.37 8.44 5.23
C ASP A 135 -2.76 8.60 6.62
N CYS A 136 -1.94 9.62 6.80
CA CYS A 136 -1.36 9.97 8.08
C CYS A 136 -2.37 10.74 8.95
N ASP A 137 -2.62 10.24 10.15
CA ASP A 137 -3.33 11.00 11.18
C ASP A 137 -2.48 12.18 11.71
N ALA A 138 -3.07 12.98 12.60
CA ALA A 138 -2.40 14.12 13.21
C ALA A 138 -1.17 13.72 14.08
N GLN A 139 -1.08 12.45 14.45
CA GLN A 139 0.00 11.86 15.23
C GLN A 139 1.08 11.23 14.35
N GLY A 140 0.92 11.27 13.02
CA GLY A 140 1.85 10.70 12.05
C GLY A 140 1.76 9.18 11.94
N LYS A 141 0.61 8.59 12.26
CA LYS A 141 0.33 7.16 12.08
C LYS A 141 -0.57 6.91 10.87
N CYS A 142 -0.38 5.77 10.24
CA CYS A 142 -1.22 5.34 9.14
C CYS A 142 -2.58 4.85 9.63
N ILE A 143 -3.63 5.49 9.15
CA ILE A 143 -5.02 5.15 9.42
C ILE A 143 -5.76 4.85 8.11
N GLY A 144 -6.78 4.01 8.17
CA GLY A 144 -7.75 3.88 7.09
C GLY A 144 -8.60 5.15 6.96
N CYS A 145 -8.87 5.57 5.73
CA CYS A 145 -9.66 6.76 5.42
C CYS A 145 -10.47 6.57 4.13
N GLY A 146 -11.43 7.46 3.90
CA GLY A 146 -12.15 7.56 2.64
C GLY A 146 -13.30 6.58 2.45
N SER A 147 -13.53 5.66 3.38
CA SER A 147 -14.67 4.72 3.36
C SER A 147 -15.88 5.30 4.11
N PRO A 148 -17.10 4.77 3.90
CA PRO A 148 -18.29 5.24 4.62
C PRO A 148 -18.07 5.18 6.14
N LEU A 149 -18.42 6.28 6.81
CA LEU A 149 -18.30 6.46 8.26
C LEU A 149 -16.86 6.42 8.80
N THR A 150 -15.86 6.52 7.93
CA THR A 150 -14.44 6.63 8.31
C THR A 150 -13.92 8.06 8.10
N PRO A 151 -12.76 8.43 8.67
CA PRO A 151 -12.17 9.74 8.45
C PRO A 151 -11.93 10.03 6.97
N CYS A 152 -12.00 11.31 6.58
CA CYS A 152 -11.60 11.71 5.23
C CYS A 152 -10.09 11.59 5.06
N CYS A 153 -9.65 11.21 3.85
CA CYS A 153 -8.24 11.26 3.49
C CYS A 153 -7.77 12.71 3.28
N ALA A 154 -6.45 12.92 3.24
CA ALA A 154 -5.85 14.24 3.05
C ALA A 154 -6.45 14.97 1.85
N GLY A 155 -6.71 16.26 2.06
CA GLY A 155 -7.43 17.10 1.10
C GLY A 155 -8.95 16.88 1.09
N GLY A 156 -9.53 16.26 2.13
CA GLY A 156 -10.98 16.04 2.25
C GLY A 156 -11.49 14.99 1.24
N ARG A 157 -10.65 14.04 0.87
CA ARG A 157 -10.99 13.03 -0.14
C ARG A 157 -11.71 11.85 0.50
N CYS A 158 -12.77 11.42 -0.14
CA CYS A 158 -13.47 10.17 0.17
C CYS A 158 -13.57 9.31 -1.09
N ASN A 159 -14.04 8.07 -0.95
CA ASN A 159 -14.35 7.23 -2.10
C ASN A 159 -15.51 7.82 -2.91
N GLU A 160 -15.77 7.27 -4.09
CA GLU A 160 -16.80 7.81 -4.99
C GLU A 160 -18.20 7.85 -4.36
N ILE A 161 -18.46 7.00 -3.34
CA ILE A 161 -19.79 6.78 -2.74
C ILE A 161 -20.05 7.61 -1.47
N THR A 162 -19.09 8.44 -1.09
CA THR A 162 -19.18 9.28 0.10
C THR A 162 -18.62 10.67 -0.17
N PHE A 163 -19.00 11.64 0.66
CA PHE A 163 -18.42 12.98 0.66
C PHE A 163 -17.83 13.28 2.03
N CYS A 164 -16.82 14.16 2.06
CA CYS A 164 -16.23 14.57 3.33
C CYS A 164 -17.12 15.60 4.02
N SER A 165 -17.67 15.24 5.18
CA SER A 165 -18.45 16.15 6.04
C SER A 165 -17.55 17.20 6.72
N PRO A 166 -18.13 18.31 7.22
CA PRO A 166 -17.40 19.28 8.04
C PRO A 166 -16.72 18.67 9.27
N GLU A 167 -17.24 17.56 9.78
CA GLU A 167 -16.68 16.79 10.91
C GLU A 167 -15.49 15.91 10.51
N ASN A 168 -15.02 15.99 9.26
CA ASN A 168 -13.94 15.20 8.69
C ASN A 168 -14.23 13.68 8.64
N ILE A 169 -15.52 13.33 8.49
CA ILE A 169 -15.99 11.95 8.30
C ILE A 169 -16.62 11.80 6.92
N CYS A 170 -16.31 10.71 6.22
CA CYS A 170 -16.93 10.38 4.95
C CYS A 170 -18.36 9.89 5.16
N GLN A 171 -19.34 10.68 4.74
CA GLN A 171 -20.77 10.37 4.84
C GLN A 171 -21.27 9.84 3.49
N PRO A 172 -22.17 8.84 3.47
CA PRO A 172 -22.80 8.35 2.24
C PRO A 172 -23.48 9.48 1.46
N CYS A 173 -23.46 9.40 0.13
CA CYS A 173 -24.17 10.33 -0.74
C CYS A 173 -24.66 9.69 -2.03
N GLY A 174 -25.67 10.32 -2.61
CA GLY A 174 -26.13 10.07 -3.95
C GLY A 174 -27.12 8.91 -4.08
N SER A 175 -27.36 8.12 -3.04
CA SER A 175 -28.38 7.06 -3.02
C SER A 175 -29.76 7.61 -2.64
N ILE A 176 -30.80 6.81 -2.73
CA ILE A 176 -32.16 7.27 -2.43
C ILE A 176 -32.27 7.73 -0.96
N GLY A 177 -32.88 8.89 -0.73
CA GLY A 177 -32.98 9.53 0.58
C GLY A 177 -31.68 10.17 1.10
N GLU A 178 -30.54 9.96 0.45
CA GLU A 178 -29.26 10.55 0.82
C GLU A 178 -29.08 11.95 0.21
N PRO A 179 -28.23 12.82 0.80
CA PRO A 179 -27.82 14.05 0.13
C PRO A 179 -27.08 13.77 -1.17
N PRO A 180 -27.04 14.70 -2.12
CA PRO A 180 -26.27 14.55 -3.35
C PRO A 180 -24.75 14.51 -3.06
N CYS A 181 -24.01 13.82 -3.91
CA CYS A 181 -22.56 13.86 -3.93
C CYS A 181 -22.04 15.20 -4.50
N ALA A 182 -20.72 15.33 -4.60
CA ALA A 182 -20.06 16.49 -5.18
C ALA A 182 -20.69 16.93 -6.51
N ALA A 183 -20.78 18.25 -6.72
CA ALA A 183 -21.45 18.88 -7.85
C ALA A 183 -22.97 18.60 -7.95
N ASN A 184 -23.66 18.40 -6.82
CA ASN A 184 -25.11 18.15 -6.76
C ASN A 184 -25.53 16.90 -7.55
N SER A 185 -24.68 15.87 -7.52
CA SER A 185 -24.86 14.66 -8.34
C SER A 185 -25.53 13.54 -7.54
N CYS A 186 -26.58 12.96 -8.10
CA CYS A 186 -27.21 11.74 -7.61
C CYS A 186 -26.74 10.53 -8.43
N ARG A 187 -26.72 9.36 -7.81
CA ARG A 187 -26.17 8.14 -8.42
C ARG A 187 -27.23 7.45 -9.28
N GLY A 188 -26.76 6.85 -10.37
CA GLY A 188 -27.61 6.04 -11.25
C GLY A 188 -28.66 6.87 -11.96
N TRP A 189 -29.93 6.58 -11.68
CA TRP A 189 -31.11 7.18 -12.32
C TRP A 189 -31.86 8.16 -11.40
N LEU A 190 -31.36 8.36 -10.17
CA LEU A 190 -31.97 9.25 -9.19
C LEU A 190 -31.77 10.72 -9.58
N ARG A 191 -32.71 11.57 -9.18
CA ARG A 191 -32.64 13.02 -9.38
C ARG A 191 -32.51 13.74 -8.05
N LEU A 192 -31.92 14.93 -8.07
CA LEU A 192 -31.94 15.81 -6.92
C LEU A 192 -33.35 16.43 -6.78
N SER A 193 -33.99 16.18 -5.65
CA SER A 193 -35.30 16.70 -5.24
C SER A 193 -35.21 17.19 -3.81
N GLU A 194 -35.52 18.47 -3.55
CA GLU A 194 -35.53 19.05 -2.18
C GLU A 194 -34.24 18.82 -1.36
N GLY A 195 -33.08 18.74 -2.01
CA GLY A 195 -31.79 18.55 -1.34
C GLY A 195 -31.41 17.10 -1.06
N ILE A 196 -32.24 16.13 -1.48
CA ILE A 196 -31.96 14.69 -1.40
C ILE A 196 -32.05 14.05 -2.78
N CYS A 197 -31.43 12.88 -2.93
CA CYS A 197 -31.55 12.07 -4.12
C CYS A 197 -32.80 11.21 -4.02
N ASP A 198 -33.70 11.34 -4.99
CA ASP A 198 -35.02 10.74 -4.97
C ASP A 198 -35.39 10.14 -6.34
N SER A 199 -36.37 9.25 -6.32
CA SER A 199 -36.95 8.65 -7.52
C SER A 199 -37.52 9.73 -8.45
N PRO A 200 -37.18 9.75 -9.75
CA PRO A 200 -37.87 10.55 -10.75
C PRO A 200 -39.34 10.15 -10.96
N PHE A 201 -39.76 8.96 -10.55
CA PHE A 201 -41.07 8.39 -10.88
C PHE A 201 -42.17 8.86 -9.92
N GLN A 202 -43.38 9.10 -10.45
CA GLN A 202 -44.55 9.61 -9.75
C GLN A 202 -45.84 8.98 -10.30
N GLU A 203 -46.76 8.65 -9.40
CA GLU A 203 -48.07 8.10 -9.76
C GLU A 203 -48.82 9.00 -10.78
N GLY A 204 -49.28 8.40 -11.88
CA GLY A 204 -50.14 9.06 -12.87
C GLY A 204 -49.44 9.88 -13.97
N ARG A 205 -48.11 9.77 -14.15
CA ARG A 205 -47.38 10.42 -15.25
C ARG A 205 -46.84 9.42 -16.28
N PRO A 206 -46.88 9.74 -17.59
CA PRO A 206 -46.16 8.97 -18.60
C PRO A 206 -44.67 9.23 -18.48
N GLU A 207 -43.89 8.19 -18.23
CA GLU A 207 -42.49 8.30 -17.84
C GLU A 207 -41.53 7.81 -18.93
N ASP A 208 -40.39 8.49 -19.04
CA ASP A 208 -39.36 8.16 -20.01
C ASP A 208 -38.54 6.97 -19.49
N VAL A 209 -38.96 5.76 -19.86
CA VAL A 209 -38.29 4.48 -19.57
C VAL A 209 -36.81 4.49 -19.99
N SER A 210 -36.39 5.39 -20.89
CA SER A 210 -34.99 5.56 -21.26
C SER A 210 -34.08 5.99 -20.11
N ILE A 211 -34.63 6.47 -18.99
CA ILE A 211 -33.86 6.78 -17.79
C ILE A 211 -33.27 5.51 -17.15
N CYS A 212 -34.04 4.41 -17.10
CA CYS A 212 -33.56 3.13 -16.58
C CYS A 212 -32.51 2.51 -17.51
N LEU A 213 -32.68 2.66 -18.82
CA LEU A 213 -31.69 2.20 -19.81
C LEU A 213 -30.32 2.90 -19.66
N ARG A 214 -30.30 4.13 -19.15
CA ARG A 214 -29.09 4.92 -18.91
C ARG A 214 -28.43 4.65 -17.55
N ALA A 215 -29.07 3.89 -16.65
CA ALA A 215 -28.62 3.64 -15.28
C ALA A 215 -27.39 2.70 -15.15
N LEU A 216 -26.75 2.31 -16.25
CA LEU A 216 -25.65 1.32 -16.31
C LEU A 216 -24.28 1.87 -15.87
N ALA A 217 -24.16 3.14 -15.51
CA ALA A 217 -22.86 3.74 -15.19
C ALA A 217 -22.42 3.46 -13.74
N GLY A 218 -21.49 2.52 -13.56
CA GLY A 218 -20.49 2.59 -12.48
C GLY A 218 -20.34 1.41 -11.52
N HIS A 219 -21.07 0.30 -11.67
CA HIS A 219 -20.86 -0.89 -10.83
C HIS A 219 -21.02 -2.16 -11.67
N GLU A 220 -20.18 -3.16 -11.43
CA GLU A 220 -20.19 -4.45 -12.14
C GLU A 220 -21.47 -5.28 -11.90
N ASP A 221 -22.35 -4.84 -11.02
CA ASP A 221 -23.64 -5.45 -10.74
C ASP A 221 -24.78 -4.82 -11.55
N LYS A 222 -25.50 -5.67 -12.30
CA LYS A 222 -26.74 -5.36 -13.04
C LYS A 222 -27.89 -4.83 -12.17
N SER A 223 -27.68 -4.73 -10.85
CA SER A 223 -28.67 -4.40 -9.84
C SER A 223 -29.31 -3.03 -10.03
N ARG A 224 -28.57 -1.99 -10.47
CA ARG A 224 -29.12 -0.62 -10.52
C ARG A 224 -30.16 -0.37 -11.61
N ARG A 225 -30.00 -0.98 -12.79
CA ARG A 225 -30.99 -0.91 -13.87
C ARG A 225 -32.27 -1.65 -13.45
N ASP A 226 -32.09 -2.82 -12.87
CA ASP A 226 -33.18 -3.67 -12.38
C ASP A 226 -33.93 -2.99 -11.23
N TRP A 227 -33.21 -2.32 -10.32
CA TRP A 227 -33.81 -1.51 -9.27
C TRP A 227 -34.62 -0.33 -9.83
N CYS A 228 -34.14 0.31 -10.90
CA CYS A 228 -34.89 1.37 -11.59
C CYS A 228 -36.24 0.86 -12.11
N TYR A 229 -36.24 -0.28 -12.80
CA TYR A 229 -37.47 -0.89 -13.32
C TYR A 229 -38.43 -1.32 -12.21
N TRP A 230 -37.91 -1.75 -11.06
CA TRP A 230 -38.74 -2.05 -9.90
C TRP A 230 -39.37 -0.78 -9.29
N TYR A 231 -38.61 0.30 -9.06
CA TYR A 231 -39.20 1.58 -8.63
C TYR A 231 -40.24 2.11 -9.62
N LEU A 232 -39.95 1.98 -10.92
CA LEU A 232 -40.90 2.36 -11.97
C LEU A 232 -42.21 1.57 -11.80
N ALA A 233 -42.16 0.24 -11.75
CA ALA A 233 -43.34 -0.61 -11.55
C ALA A 233 -44.12 -0.27 -10.27
N PHE A 234 -43.41 -0.05 -9.16
CA PHE A 234 -44.00 0.22 -7.86
C PHE A 234 -44.71 1.59 -7.80
N GLN A 235 -44.09 2.62 -8.37
CA GLN A 235 -44.61 4.00 -8.36
C GLN A 235 -45.73 4.20 -9.38
N THR A 236 -45.64 3.57 -10.56
CA THR A 236 -46.69 3.66 -11.59
C THR A 236 -47.82 2.66 -11.41
N LYS A 237 -47.66 1.69 -10.50
CA LYS A 237 -48.57 0.56 -10.29
C LYS A 237 -48.78 -0.29 -11.56
N ASP A 238 -47.77 -0.34 -12.43
CA ASP A 238 -47.76 -1.14 -13.66
C ASP A 238 -46.72 -2.27 -13.58
N PRO A 239 -47.13 -3.53 -13.32
CA PRO A 239 -46.22 -4.65 -13.18
C PRO A 239 -45.53 -5.06 -14.50
N SER A 240 -45.96 -4.56 -15.66
CA SER A 240 -45.30 -4.86 -16.94
C SER A 240 -43.86 -4.35 -16.98
N HIS A 241 -43.52 -3.34 -16.18
CA HIS A 241 -42.15 -2.86 -16.05
C HIS A 241 -41.21 -3.88 -15.38
N CYS A 242 -41.74 -4.79 -14.56
CA CYS A 242 -40.98 -5.88 -13.94
C CYS A 242 -40.41 -6.87 -14.97
N ASP A 243 -40.92 -6.89 -16.20
CA ASP A 243 -40.40 -7.77 -17.26
C ASP A 243 -38.96 -7.42 -17.66
N SER A 244 -38.56 -6.17 -17.44
CA SER A 244 -37.20 -5.66 -17.73
C SER A 244 -36.20 -5.92 -16.59
N VAL A 245 -36.65 -6.48 -15.46
CA VAL A 245 -35.80 -6.87 -14.33
C VAL A 245 -35.19 -8.25 -14.63
N GLU A 246 -33.86 -8.36 -14.65
CA GLU A 246 -33.15 -9.64 -14.89
C GLU A 246 -32.85 -10.41 -13.59
N TRP A 247 -32.59 -9.69 -12.51
CA TRP A 247 -32.33 -10.25 -11.19
C TRP A 247 -33.60 -10.92 -10.64
N GLN A 248 -33.54 -12.24 -10.49
CA GLN A 248 -34.72 -13.07 -10.20
C GLN A 248 -35.40 -12.71 -8.88
N ASP A 249 -34.64 -12.46 -7.81
CA ASP A 249 -35.23 -12.14 -6.50
C ASP A 249 -35.94 -10.77 -6.52
N ALA A 250 -35.33 -9.77 -7.16
CA ALA A 250 -35.98 -8.47 -7.37
C ALA A 250 -37.19 -8.59 -8.31
N LYS A 251 -37.12 -9.42 -9.35
CA LYS A 251 -38.24 -9.61 -10.27
C LYS A 251 -39.46 -10.20 -9.55
N SER A 252 -39.27 -11.21 -8.69
CA SER A 252 -40.36 -11.79 -7.90
C SER A 252 -41.04 -10.73 -7.03
N ARG A 253 -40.24 -9.98 -6.25
CA ARG A 253 -40.76 -8.93 -5.37
C ARG A 253 -41.41 -7.77 -6.13
N CYS A 254 -40.86 -7.41 -7.29
CA CYS A 254 -41.47 -6.43 -8.19
C CYS A 254 -42.87 -6.87 -8.64
N LEU A 255 -43.01 -8.13 -9.08
CA LEU A 255 -44.29 -8.69 -9.50
C LEU A 255 -45.31 -8.78 -8.36
N GLU A 256 -44.85 -8.92 -7.12
CA GLU A 256 -45.66 -8.87 -5.90
C GLU A 256 -46.10 -7.44 -5.54
N GLY A 257 -45.58 -6.41 -6.23
CA GLY A 257 -45.84 -5.00 -5.92
C GLY A 257 -45.18 -4.54 -4.63
N ALA A 258 -44.14 -5.23 -4.18
CA ALA A 258 -43.40 -4.88 -2.97
C ALA A 258 -42.68 -3.54 -3.14
N ASP A 259 -42.58 -2.79 -2.04
CA ASP A 259 -41.79 -1.57 -2.01
C ASP A 259 -40.29 -1.90 -2.18
N PRO A 260 -39.61 -1.34 -3.19
CA PRO A 260 -38.17 -1.51 -3.34
C PRO A 260 -37.35 -0.91 -2.19
N GLU A 261 -37.88 0.00 -1.37
CA GLU A 261 -37.22 0.52 -0.15
C GLU A 261 -37.23 -0.50 1.00
N ASP A 262 -38.26 -1.35 1.07
CA ASP A 262 -38.33 -2.45 2.03
C ASP A 262 -37.34 -3.58 1.70
N TYR A 263 -36.65 -3.49 0.57
CA TYR A 263 -35.54 -4.36 0.22
C TYR A 263 -34.24 -3.86 0.85
N SER A 264 -34.06 -4.11 2.14
CA SER A 264 -32.71 -4.08 2.71
C SER A 264 -31.93 -5.25 2.14
N ILE A 265 -30.83 -4.98 1.43
CA ILE A 265 -29.82 -6.02 1.22
C ILE A 265 -29.38 -6.43 2.63
N GLN A 266 -29.87 -7.58 3.11
CA GLN A 266 -29.51 -8.17 4.39
C GLN A 266 -28.05 -8.65 4.32
N THR A 267 -27.08 -7.73 4.31
CA THR A 267 -25.64 -8.05 4.39
C THR A 267 -24.84 -7.07 5.24
N VAL A 268 -25.47 -6.41 6.22
CA VAL A 268 -24.72 -5.61 7.23
C VAL A 268 -25.01 -6.01 8.69
N ILE A 269 -25.92 -6.96 8.96
CA ILE A 269 -26.24 -7.38 10.35
C ILE A 269 -25.64 -8.74 10.77
N ASP A 270 -25.11 -9.56 9.84
CA ASP A 270 -24.50 -10.85 10.21
C ASP A 270 -23.00 -10.77 10.56
N PHE A 271 -22.43 -9.57 10.69
CA PHE A 271 -21.01 -9.39 11.06
C PHE A 271 -20.72 -9.29 12.57
N ASN A 272 -21.70 -9.50 13.45
CA ASN A 272 -21.48 -9.50 14.91
C ASN A 272 -22.00 -10.75 15.65
N THR A 273 -22.22 -11.86 14.95
CA THR A 273 -22.42 -13.17 15.58
C THR A 273 -21.64 -14.26 14.85
N ASN A 274 -20.32 -14.25 15.03
CA ASN A 274 -19.47 -15.43 15.23
C ASN A 274 -18.05 -15.00 15.63
#